data_AF-A0A3D9G8K1-F1
#
_entry.id   AF-A0A3D9G8K1-F1
#
_cell.length_a   1.000
_cell.length_b   1.000
_cell.length_c   1.000
_cell.angle_alpha   90.00
_cell.angle_beta   90.00
_cell.angle_gamma   90.00
#
_symmetry.space_group_name_H-M   'P 1'
#
loop_
_entity.id
_entity.type
_entity.pdbx_description
1 polymer ?
#
loop_
_entity_poly.entity_id
_entity_poly.type
_entity_poly.pdbx_seq_one_letter_code
_entity_poly.pdbx_strand_id
1 'polypeptide(L)'
;MEREDQNKEAKDQDEKAEAEDRYQNMSTRYGLVESAIDDFAKRGGFDDLPGKGKPHKIDDEDVFSSILKKNNYQPPWAELRKEIAADLKRLADNPRSDHELRAELEAVNDKIRTYNRIVPHPMLQKGLVSRANLENAYPKWV
;
A
#
# COMPACT_ATOMS: atom_id res chain seq x y z
N MET A 1 31.10 50.78 -26.40
CA MET A 1 30.76 49.39 -26.78
C MET A 1 31.77 48.42 -26.15
N GLU A 2 33.08 48.63 -26.30
CA GLU A 2 34.12 47.71 -25.77
C GLU A 2 34.19 47.51 -24.24
N ARG A 3 33.82 48.50 -23.41
CA ARG A 3 33.89 48.36 -21.94
C ARG A 3 32.74 47.57 -21.32
N GLU A 4 31.60 47.48 -22.02
CA GLU A 4 30.44 46.72 -21.53
C GLU A 4 30.61 45.22 -21.83
N ASP A 5 31.26 44.88 -22.94
CA ASP A 5 31.63 43.49 -23.27
C ASP A 5 32.69 42.94 -22.29
N GLN A 6 33.70 43.74 -21.94
CA GLN A 6 34.73 43.34 -20.96
C GLN A 6 34.15 43.09 -19.55
N ASN A 7 33.15 43.87 -19.14
CA ASN A 7 32.49 43.70 -17.84
C ASN A 7 31.55 42.48 -17.82
N LYS A 8 31.00 42.12 -18.98
CA LYS A 8 30.16 40.93 -19.14
C LYS A 8 30.99 39.66 -19.16
N GLU A 9 32.14 39.68 -19.85
CA GLU A 9 33.10 38.58 -19.86
C GLU A 9 33.71 38.31 -18.48
N ALA A 10 34.02 39.36 -17.69
CA ALA A 10 34.51 39.19 -16.32
C ALA A 10 33.46 38.54 -15.41
N LYS A 11 32.19 38.94 -15.55
CA LYS A 11 31.08 38.39 -14.77
C LYS A 11 30.76 36.94 -15.12
N ASP A 12 30.83 36.60 -16.42
CA ASP A 12 30.64 35.23 -16.91
C ASP A 12 31.82 34.31 -16.50
N GLN A 13 33.02 34.87 -16.32
CA GLN A 13 34.19 34.14 -15.81
C GLN A 13 34.08 33.88 -14.31
N ASP A 14 33.62 34.85 -13.51
CA ASP A 14 33.38 34.68 -12.07
C ASP A 14 32.26 33.67 -11.78
N GLU A 15 31.16 33.70 -12.54
CA GLU A 15 30.07 32.71 -12.41
C GLU A 15 30.52 31.29 -12.77
N LYS A 16 31.40 31.14 -13.77
CA LYS A 16 31.99 29.84 -14.12
C LYS A 16 32.95 29.34 -13.04
N ALA A 17 33.79 30.20 -12.49
CA ALA A 17 34.71 29.85 -11.42
C ALA A 17 33.97 29.43 -10.13
N GLU A 18 32.88 30.12 -9.77
CA GLU A 18 32.01 29.73 -8.65
C GLU A 18 31.29 28.40 -8.91
N ALA A 19 30.82 28.15 -10.13
CA ALA A 19 30.15 26.89 -10.49
C ALA A 19 31.12 25.70 -10.44
N GLU A 20 32.35 25.88 -10.91
CA GLU A 20 33.42 24.88 -10.86
C GLU A 20 33.86 24.58 -9.42
N ASP A 21 34.03 25.60 -8.57
CA ASP A 21 34.33 25.42 -7.14
C ASP A 21 33.20 24.65 -6.41
N ARG A 22 31.93 24.99 -6.68
CA ARG A 22 30.77 24.25 -6.14
C ARG A 22 30.76 22.79 -6.60
N TYR A 23 31.09 22.52 -7.86
CA TYR A 23 31.15 21.15 -8.40
C TYR A 23 32.30 20.34 -7.79
N GLN A 24 33.48 20.95 -7.67
CA GLN A 24 34.65 20.35 -7.00
C GLN A 24 34.38 20.07 -5.53
N ASN A 25 33.74 21.00 -4.82
CA ASN A 25 33.40 20.86 -3.41
C ASN A 25 32.32 19.78 -3.20
N MET A 26 31.35 19.66 -4.11
CA MET A 26 30.35 18.58 -4.08
C MET A 26 30.99 17.22 -4.39
N SER A 27 31.86 17.13 -5.41
CA SER A 27 32.60 15.91 -5.77
C SER A 27 33.53 15.42 -4.64
N THR A 28 34.20 16.36 -3.95
CA THR A 28 35.11 16.05 -2.83
C THR A 28 34.35 15.52 -1.62
N ARG A 29 33.16 16.08 -1.33
CA ARG A 29 32.30 15.60 -0.22
C ARG A 29 31.71 14.22 -0.50
N TYR A 30 31.29 13.95 -1.74
CA TYR A 30 30.79 12.61 -2.12
C TYR A 30 31.87 11.55 -1.93
N GLY A 31 33.10 11.80 -2.40
CA GLY A 31 34.21 10.86 -2.21
C GLY A 31 34.60 10.66 -0.74
N LEU A 32 34.50 11.71 0.09
CA LEU A 32 34.76 11.60 1.53
C LEU A 32 33.72 10.72 2.24
N VAL A 33 32.44 10.88 1.89
CA VAL A 33 31.34 10.09 2.44
C VAL A 33 31.42 8.63 1.99
N GLU A 34 31.68 8.38 0.70
CA GLU A 34 31.92 7.02 0.20
C GLU A 34 33.08 6.35 0.91
N SER A 35 34.23 7.04 1.03
CA SER A 35 35.41 6.50 1.71
C SER A 35 35.12 6.16 3.18
N ALA A 36 34.35 6.99 3.88
CA ALA A 36 33.95 6.74 5.26
C ALA A 36 33.03 5.52 5.40
N ILE A 37 32.07 5.34 4.47
CA ILE A 37 31.17 4.18 4.45
C ILE A 37 31.98 2.90 4.16
N ASP A 38 32.90 2.95 3.19
CA ASP A 38 33.75 1.83 2.81
C ASP A 38 34.67 1.39 3.96
N ASP A 39 35.30 2.35 4.64
CA ASP A 39 36.15 2.08 5.79
C ASP A 39 35.35 1.50 6.96
N PHE A 40 34.13 2.00 7.18
CA PHE A 40 33.22 1.46 8.18
C PHE A 40 32.78 0.03 7.84
N ALA A 41 32.49 -0.25 6.57
CA ALA A 41 32.16 -1.59 6.10
C ALA A 41 33.33 -2.57 6.27
N LYS A 42 34.54 -2.19 5.87
CA LYS A 42 35.76 -3.01 5.99
C LYS A 42 36.12 -3.35 7.43
N ARG A 43 35.82 -2.44 8.37
CA ARG A 43 36.02 -2.66 9.81
C ARG A 43 34.92 -3.50 10.47
N GLY A 44 33.98 -4.05 9.68
CA GLY A 44 32.89 -4.86 10.21
C GLY A 44 31.80 -4.04 10.89
N GLY A 45 31.72 -2.74 10.64
CA GLY A 45 30.70 -1.85 11.22
C GLY A 45 29.26 -2.25 10.85
N PHE A 46 29.09 -3.07 9.81
CA PHE A 46 27.82 -3.66 9.41
C PHE A 46 27.65 -5.12 9.86
N ASP A 47 28.55 -5.71 10.63
CA ASP A 47 28.46 -7.13 11.02
C ASP A 47 27.43 -7.39 12.11
N ASP A 48 27.22 -6.45 13.02
CA ASP A 48 26.22 -6.53 14.09
C ASP A 48 24.94 -5.74 13.77
N LEU A 49 24.47 -5.83 12.52
CA LEU A 49 23.19 -5.23 12.14
C LEU A 49 22.02 -6.13 12.58
N PRO A 50 20.98 -5.57 13.21
CA PRO A 50 19.79 -6.32 13.57
C PRO A 50 19.13 -6.90 12.31
N GLY A 51 19.08 -8.23 12.21
CA GLY A 51 18.47 -8.94 11.09
C GLY A 51 19.40 -9.24 9.90
N LYS A 52 20.71 -8.94 9.98
CA LYS A 52 21.66 -9.30 8.91
C LYS A 52 21.68 -10.80 8.65
N GLY A 53 21.52 -11.18 7.38
CA GLY A 53 21.59 -12.57 6.93
C GLY A 53 20.44 -13.46 7.39
N LYS A 54 19.43 -12.92 8.09
CA LYS A 54 18.24 -13.65 8.52
C LYS A 54 17.07 -13.26 7.61
N PRO A 55 16.23 -14.23 7.20
CA PRO A 55 14.96 -13.90 6.57
C PRO A 55 14.18 -12.92 7.46
N HIS A 56 13.67 -11.85 6.86
CA HIS A 56 12.83 -10.92 7.59
C HIS A 56 11.61 -11.67 8.12
N LYS A 57 11.30 -11.51 9.41
CA LYS A 57 10.04 -12.02 9.95
C LYS A 57 8.94 -11.14 9.37
N ILE A 58 8.26 -11.64 8.35
CA ILE A 58 6.97 -11.08 7.96
C ILE A 58 6.06 -11.45 9.13
N ASP A 59 5.64 -10.46 9.92
CA ASP A 59 4.57 -10.68 10.88
C ASP A 59 3.39 -11.28 10.10
N ASP A 60 2.73 -12.31 10.64
CA ASP A 60 1.61 -13.01 9.95
C ASP A 60 0.42 -12.08 9.62
N GLU A 61 0.49 -10.82 10.03
CA GLU A 61 -0.41 -9.79 9.57
C GLU A 61 -0.17 -9.52 8.08
N ASP A 62 -1.18 -9.85 7.28
CA ASP A 62 -1.27 -9.53 5.86
C ASP A 62 -0.83 -8.08 5.61
N VAL A 63 0.27 -7.90 4.87
CA VAL A 63 0.90 -6.60 4.57
C VAL A 63 -0.12 -5.59 4.06
N PHE A 64 -1.09 -6.05 3.27
CA PHE A 64 -2.18 -5.23 2.77
C PHE A 64 -3.06 -4.69 3.91
N SER A 65 -3.45 -5.56 4.84
CA SER A 65 -4.23 -5.20 6.02
C SER A 65 -3.48 -4.21 6.94
N SER A 66 -2.17 -4.38 7.14
CA SER A 66 -1.36 -3.46 7.96
C SER A 66 -1.20 -2.08 7.31
N ILE A 67 -1.04 -2.01 5.97
CA ILE A 67 -1.00 -0.74 5.24
C ILE A 67 -2.34 0.01 5.37
N LEU A 68 -3.47 -0.68 5.23
CA LEU A 68 -4.79 -0.08 5.36
C LEU A 68 -5.03 0.49 6.76
N LYS A 69 -4.73 -0.30 7.80
CA LYS A 69 -4.84 0.14 9.21
C LYS A 69 -3.96 1.36 9.48
N LYS A 70 -2.70 1.35 9.02
CA LYS A 70 -1.75 2.45 9.20
C LYS A 70 -2.24 3.76 8.55
N ASN A 71 -2.95 3.66 7.43
CA ASN A 71 -3.50 4.82 6.72
C ASN A 71 -4.93 5.18 7.13
N ASN A 72 -5.48 4.53 8.17
CA ASN A 72 -6.88 4.70 8.61
C ASN A 72 -7.88 4.61 7.44
N TYR A 73 -7.58 3.76 6.46
CA TYR A 73 -8.36 3.65 5.22
C TYR A 73 -9.06 2.30 5.18
N GLN A 74 -10.39 2.32 5.09
CA GLN A 74 -11.20 1.12 4.95
C GLN A 74 -11.67 0.98 3.50
N PRO A 75 -11.28 -0.10 2.80
CA PRO A 75 -11.71 -0.30 1.42
C PRO A 75 -13.24 -0.47 1.32
N PRO A 76 -13.89 0.02 0.24
CA PRO A 76 -15.33 -0.12 0.06
C PRO A 76 -15.83 -1.58 0.10
N TRP A 77 -15.04 -2.52 -0.42
CA TRP A 77 -15.39 -3.94 -0.41
C TRP A 77 -15.34 -4.55 1.00
N ALA A 78 -14.54 -4.00 1.91
CA ALA A 78 -14.45 -4.46 3.28
C ALA A 78 -15.70 -4.04 4.09
N GLU A 79 -16.22 -2.84 3.84
CA GLU A 79 -17.53 -2.41 4.38
C GLU A 79 -18.65 -3.28 3.82
N LEU A 80 -18.69 -3.45 2.49
CA LEU A 80 -19.74 -4.23 1.84
C LEU A 80 -19.75 -5.68 2.32
N ARG A 81 -18.59 -6.26 2.64
CA ARG A 81 -18.49 -7.59 3.26
C ARG A 81 -19.20 -7.64 4.62
N LYS A 82 -19.00 -6.63 5.48
CA LYS A 82 -19.65 -6.54 6.80
C LYS A 82 -21.17 -6.38 6.66
N GLU A 83 -21.61 -5.55 5.72
CA GLU A 83 -23.04 -5.38 5.44
C GLU A 83 -23.69 -6.70 4.99
N ILE A 84 -23.07 -7.41 4.05
CA ILE A 84 -23.56 -8.71 3.57
C ILE A 84 -23.62 -9.72 4.73
N ALA A 85 -22.59 -9.77 5.58
CA ALA A 85 -22.58 -10.65 6.75
C ALA A 85 -23.74 -10.33 7.71
N ALA A 86 -23.99 -9.05 7.99
CA ALA A 86 -25.09 -8.60 8.85
C ALA A 86 -26.47 -8.95 8.26
N ASP A 87 -26.65 -8.74 6.95
CA ASP A 87 -27.90 -9.12 6.26
C ASP A 87 -28.12 -10.63 6.30
N LEU A 88 -27.10 -11.43 6.00
CA LEU A 88 -27.21 -12.89 6.05
C LEU A 88 -27.54 -13.40 7.45
N LYS A 89 -26.95 -12.80 8.49
CA LYS A 89 -27.30 -13.10 9.88
C LYS A 89 -28.77 -12.78 10.18
N ARG A 90 -29.22 -11.57 9.79
CA ARG A 90 -30.62 -11.14 9.97
C ARG A 90 -31.59 -12.08 9.26
N LEU A 91 -31.23 -12.57 8.08
CA LEU A 91 -32.03 -13.52 7.30
C LEU A 91 -32.06 -14.92 7.91
N ALA A 92 -30.98 -15.36 8.56
CA ALA A 92 -30.91 -16.65 9.24
C ALA A 92 -31.71 -16.65 10.56
N ASP A 93 -31.66 -15.54 11.31
CA ASP A 93 -32.26 -15.45 12.64
C ASP A 93 -33.78 -15.18 12.61
N ASN A 94 -34.30 -14.57 11.54
CA ASN A 94 -35.70 -14.15 11.45
C ASN A 94 -36.53 -14.99 10.47
N PRO A 95 -37.48 -15.82 10.96
CA PRO A 95 -38.40 -16.54 10.08
C PRO A 95 -39.37 -15.56 9.40
N ARG A 96 -39.73 -15.88 8.16
CA ARG A 96 -40.47 -14.99 7.24
C ARG A 96 -41.13 -15.80 6.14
N SER A 97 -42.01 -15.19 5.36
CA SER A 97 -42.62 -15.89 4.23
C SER A 97 -41.59 -16.19 3.13
N ASP A 98 -41.82 -17.25 2.35
CA ASP A 98 -40.89 -17.68 1.29
C ASP A 98 -40.72 -16.60 0.20
N HIS A 99 -41.80 -15.90 -0.14
CA HIS A 99 -41.77 -14.79 -1.09
C HIS A 99 -40.89 -13.64 -0.58
N GLU A 100 -41.08 -13.22 0.67
CA GLU A 100 -40.26 -12.16 1.27
C GLU A 100 -38.79 -12.61 1.36
N LEU A 101 -38.52 -13.84 1.77
CA LEU A 101 -37.16 -14.38 1.88
C LEU A 101 -36.45 -14.34 0.53
N ARG A 102 -37.14 -14.76 -0.53
CA ARG A 102 -36.59 -14.75 -1.89
C ARG A 102 -36.25 -13.33 -2.36
N ALA A 103 -37.12 -12.35 -2.09
CA ALA A 103 -36.88 -10.96 -2.46
C ALA A 103 -35.64 -10.39 -1.75
N GLU A 104 -35.49 -10.62 -0.44
CA GLU A 104 -34.32 -10.12 0.29
C GLU A 104 -33.03 -10.88 -0.03
N LEU A 105 -33.11 -12.18 -0.30
CA LEU A 105 -31.95 -12.94 -0.80
C LEU A 105 -31.46 -12.38 -2.15
N GLU A 106 -32.36 -11.94 -3.02
CA GLU A 106 -31.96 -11.32 -4.28
C GLU A 106 -31.27 -9.97 -4.05
N ALA A 107 -31.78 -9.15 -3.13
CA ALA A 107 -31.13 -7.90 -2.74
C ALA A 107 -29.72 -8.14 -2.16
N VAL A 108 -29.54 -9.21 -1.36
CA VAL A 108 -28.21 -9.61 -0.89
C VAL A 108 -27.34 -10.09 -2.05
N ASN A 109 -27.89 -10.85 -3.01
CA ASN A 109 -27.15 -11.29 -4.19
C ASN A 109 -26.67 -10.13 -5.06
N ASP A 110 -27.42 -9.04 -5.16
CA ASP A 110 -26.98 -7.82 -5.84
C ASP A 110 -25.77 -7.17 -5.15
N LYS A 111 -25.75 -7.17 -3.80
CA LYS A 111 -24.58 -6.75 -3.03
C LYS A 111 -23.39 -7.68 -3.29
N ILE A 112 -23.60 -9.00 -3.34
CA ILE A 112 -22.55 -9.98 -3.64
C ILE A 112 -21.99 -9.79 -5.05
N ARG A 113 -22.84 -9.53 -6.06
CA ARG A 113 -22.39 -9.22 -7.42
C ARG A 113 -21.55 -7.95 -7.45
N THR A 114 -21.95 -6.92 -6.70
CA THR A 114 -21.17 -5.69 -6.57
C THR A 114 -19.83 -5.96 -5.90
N TYR A 115 -19.82 -6.65 -4.76
CA TYR A 115 -18.64 -7.08 -4.03
C TYR A 115 -17.64 -7.82 -4.95
N ASN A 116 -18.12 -8.83 -5.69
CA ASN A 116 -17.29 -9.63 -6.60
C ASN A 116 -16.64 -8.81 -7.73
N ARG A 117 -17.22 -7.65 -8.09
CA ARG A 117 -16.67 -6.73 -9.10
C ARG A 117 -15.61 -5.77 -8.55
N ILE A 118 -15.63 -5.50 -7.24
CA ILE A 118 -14.75 -4.49 -6.61
C ILE A 118 -13.61 -5.11 -5.79
N VAL A 119 -13.65 -6.41 -5.53
CA VAL A 119 -12.55 -7.09 -4.83
C VAL A 119 -11.27 -7.10 -5.67
N PRO A 120 -10.09 -6.97 -5.03
CA PRO A 120 -8.81 -6.86 -5.74
C PRO A 120 -8.30 -8.20 -6.31
N HIS A 121 -8.84 -9.34 -5.84
CA HIS A 121 -8.37 -10.66 -6.25
C HIS A 121 -9.53 -11.65 -6.47
N PRO A 122 -9.52 -12.45 -7.56
CA PRO A 122 -10.60 -13.39 -7.86
C PRO A 122 -10.88 -14.42 -6.76
N MET A 123 -9.86 -14.85 -6.00
CA MET A 123 -10.05 -15.79 -4.88
C MET A 123 -10.89 -15.23 -3.72
N LEU A 124 -11.07 -13.91 -3.66
CA LEU A 124 -11.92 -13.27 -2.65
C LEU A 124 -13.40 -13.29 -3.05
N GLN A 125 -13.72 -13.56 -4.31
CA GLN A 125 -15.09 -13.62 -4.80
C GLN A 125 -15.89 -14.72 -4.08
N LYS A 126 -17.18 -14.46 -3.86
CA LYS A 126 -18.10 -15.37 -3.16
C LYS A 126 -19.26 -15.78 -4.07
N GLY A 127 -19.79 -16.98 -3.83
CA GLY A 127 -20.98 -17.48 -4.52
C GLY A 127 -22.25 -16.76 -4.06
N LEU A 128 -23.28 -16.81 -4.91
CA LEU A 128 -24.61 -16.31 -4.58
C LEU A 128 -25.30 -17.18 -3.52
N VAL A 129 -26.22 -16.56 -2.79
CA VAL A 129 -26.95 -17.17 -1.68
C VAL A 129 -28.40 -17.46 -2.10
N SER A 130 -28.91 -18.56 -1.60
CA SER A 130 -30.26 -19.05 -1.77
C SER A 130 -30.74 -19.65 -0.45
N ARG A 131 -32.04 -19.95 -0.34
CA ARG A 131 -32.60 -20.61 0.85
C ARG A 131 -31.87 -21.91 1.20
N ALA A 132 -31.44 -22.68 0.19
CA ALA A 132 -30.79 -23.97 0.38
C ALA A 132 -29.35 -23.88 0.90
N ASN A 133 -28.67 -22.74 0.73
CA ASN A 133 -27.26 -22.59 1.10
C ASN A 133 -27.01 -21.49 2.14
N LEU A 134 -28.05 -20.85 2.66
CA LEU A 134 -27.97 -19.72 3.60
C LEU A 134 -27.14 -20.07 4.85
N GLU A 135 -27.40 -21.21 5.47
CA GLU A 135 -26.67 -21.68 6.67
C GLU A 135 -25.18 -21.87 6.41
N ASN A 136 -24.83 -22.37 5.22
CA ASN A 136 -23.45 -22.60 4.80
C ASN A 136 -22.78 -21.33 4.24
N ALA A 137 -23.56 -20.31 3.88
CA ALA A 137 -23.06 -19.08 3.30
C ALA A 137 -22.53 -18.15 4.40
N TYR A 138 -23.28 -17.95 5.48
CA TYR A 138 -22.95 -16.98 6.54
C TYR A 138 -21.51 -17.12 7.09
N PRO A 139 -21.01 -18.32 7.46
CA PRO A 139 -19.64 -18.48 7.98
C PRO A 139 -18.53 -18.02 7.02
N LYS A 140 -18.81 -17.91 5.71
CA LYS A 140 -17.84 -17.48 4.70
C LYS A 140 -17.68 -15.95 4.62
N TRP A 141 -18.58 -15.22 5.30
CA TRP A 141 -18.63 -13.76 5.31
C TRP A 141 -18.11 -13.15 6.61
N VAL A 142 -18.12 -13.91 7.71
CA VAL A 142 -17.53 -13.56 9.01
C VAL A 142 -16.01 -13.52 8.95
#